data_AF-A0A8H2VVY7-F1
#
_entry.id   AF-A0A8H2VVY7-F1
#
_cell.length_a   1.000
_cell.length_b   1.000
_cell.length_c   1.000
_cell.angle_alpha   90.00
_cell.angle_beta   90.00
_cell.angle_gamma   90.00
#
_symmetry.space_group_name_H-M   'P 1'
#
loop_
_entity.id
_entity.type
_entity.pdbx_description
1 polymer ?
#
loop_
_entity_poly.entity_id
_entity_poly.type
_entity_poly.pdbx_seq_one_letter_code
_entity_poly.pdbx_strand_id
1 'polypeptide(L)'
;MNRSASSTGIAFPLPGSPGSSWAMYRARFKAIFHGADTSVLMAFWLFGLINNVLYVIILSAALDLVGPSIPKSVVLLADVMPSFVTKLIAPYFIHKIPYWIRILIFCGLSSGGMLLIALTPTDKSVSTKLFGVILASLSSGGGELSFLGLTHYYGHFSLAAWGSGTGGAGLAGAGLYVLLTTIIGLSVKTSLLASAFLPCIMLLSFFVILPRGPLKRASIRKDYNSLPGEDSLNGPLTASDIEDLPADSAAVSLLAPGPAITSEAYSSHSPRPSSPTLSHDSSKSTFLYNFHRASSLFFPYMLPLLLVYIAEYTINQGVSPTLLYLTPSPGNPFSTYRSFYPTYGFIYQLGVFISRSSTPFYRIHNLYLPSFLQIANLFLLISQALWFWIPSVYIIFIIIFWEGLLGGAVYVNTFAEIMEKVDEADREFSLGATSVSDSGGICVAGFLGMVLEVGLCQWQVEKGRSWCRTG
;
A
#
# COMPACT_ATOMS: atom_id res chain seq x y z
N MET A 1 2.88 33.62 -27.41
CA MET A 1 3.64 32.37 -27.17
C MET A 1 3.67 32.10 -25.67
N ASN A 2 2.61 31.47 -25.14
CA ASN A 2 2.52 31.09 -23.72
C ASN A 2 3.17 29.72 -23.55
N ARG A 3 4.33 29.67 -22.89
CA ARG A 3 4.93 28.41 -22.44
C ARG A 3 4.24 27.98 -21.16
N SER A 4 3.64 26.78 -21.22
CA SER A 4 3.19 25.99 -20.09
C SER A 4 4.28 25.87 -19.03
N ALA A 5 3.92 26.08 -17.76
CA ALA A 5 4.78 25.77 -16.62
C ALA A 5 4.95 24.25 -16.51
N SER A 6 5.95 23.71 -17.20
CA SER A 6 6.43 22.34 -17.03
C SER A 6 7.09 22.20 -15.67
N SER A 7 6.58 21.28 -14.86
CA SER A 7 7.26 20.44 -13.85
C SER A 7 8.79 20.65 -13.70
N THR A 8 9.22 21.71 -13.03
CA THR A 8 10.55 21.79 -12.43
C THR A 8 10.35 21.70 -10.92
N GLY A 9 10.78 20.59 -10.32
CA GLY A 9 10.68 20.34 -8.88
C GLY A 9 11.18 21.54 -8.07
N ILE A 10 10.52 21.81 -6.95
CA ILE A 10 10.87 22.89 -6.02
C ILE A 10 12.22 22.52 -5.39
N ALA A 11 13.32 22.84 -6.08
CA ALA A 11 14.67 22.58 -5.59
C ALA A 11 14.92 23.44 -4.34
N PHE A 12 15.32 22.81 -3.24
CA PHE A 12 15.79 23.55 -2.07
C PHE A 12 17.06 24.35 -2.42
N PRO A 13 17.23 25.58 -1.92
CA PRO A 13 18.42 26.38 -2.24
C PRO A 13 19.66 25.69 -1.68
N LEU A 14 20.68 25.42 -2.52
CA LEU A 14 21.90 24.73 -2.10
C LEU A 14 22.47 25.33 -0.81
N PRO A 15 22.87 24.50 0.17
CA PRO A 15 23.44 25.01 1.43
C PRO A 15 24.64 25.91 1.14
N GLY A 16 24.62 27.15 1.63
CA GLY A 16 25.70 28.12 1.46
C GLY A 16 25.57 29.07 0.26
N SER A 17 24.45 29.03 -0.48
CA SER A 17 24.17 30.07 -1.48
C SER A 17 23.76 31.40 -0.82
N PRO A 18 24.10 32.58 -1.40
CA PRO A 18 23.78 33.88 -0.82
C PRO A 18 22.26 34.18 -0.68
N GLY A 19 21.39 33.28 -1.15
CA GLY A 19 19.95 33.29 -0.92
C GLY A 19 19.43 32.18 0.01
N SER A 20 20.28 31.37 0.66
CA SER A 20 19.85 30.32 1.58
C SER A 20 19.50 30.90 2.95
N SER A 21 18.31 31.48 3.09
CA SER A 21 17.76 31.85 4.40
C SER A 21 16.83 30.76 4.93
N TRP A 22 16.81 30.57 6.25
CA TRP A 22 15.87 29.64 6.90
C TRP A 22 14.41 30.02 6.61
N ALA A 23 14.14 31.33 6.43
CA ALA A 23 12.85 31.84 6.00
C ALA A 23 12.47 31.37 4.59
N MET A 24 13.41 31.35 3.63
CA MET A 24 13.16 30.81 2.28
C MET A 24 12.99 29.29 2.29
N TYR A 25 13.76 28.56 3.10
CA TYR A 25 13.55 27.13 3.29
C TYR A 25 12.15 26.84 3.85
N ARG A 26 11.73 27.58 4.89
CA ARG A 26 10.39 27.47 5.48
C ARG A 26 9.30 27.89 4.50
N ALA A 27 9.53 28.93 3.71
CA ALA A 27 8.57 29.40 2.70
C ALA A 27 8.42 28.40 1.54
N ARG A 28 9.52 27.82 1.04
CA ARG A 28 9.48 26.76 0.01
C ARG A 28 8.87 25.47 0.55
N PHE A 29 9.18 25.11 1.79
CA PHE A 29 8.52 23.99 2.47
C PHE A 29 7.01 24.22 2.60
N LYS A 30 6.60 25.43 3.02
CA LYS A 30 5.18 25.80 3.10
C LYS A 30 4.51 25.86 1.72
N ALA A 31 5.25 26.23 0.67
CA ALA A 31 4.77 26.24 -0.71
C ALA A 31 4.53 24.83 -1.26
N ILE A 32 5.32 23.82 -0.84
CA ILE A 32 5.08 22.41 -1.20
C ILE A 32 3.73 21.92 -0.66
N PHE A 33 3.29 22.41 0.50
CA PHE A 33 1.98 22.09 1.09
C PHE A 33 0.88 23.08 0.71
N HIS A 34 1.11 23.98 -0.25
CA HIS A 34 0.12 24.99 -0.64
C HIS A 34 -1.03 24.30 -1.41
N GLY A 35 -2.18 24.15 -0.74
CA GLY A 35 -3.35 23.43 -1.25
C GLY A 35 -3.56 22.04 -0.65
N ALA A 36 -2.68 21.59 0.26
CA ALA A 36 -2.89 20.35 1.00
C ALA A 36 -3.84 20.60 2.19
N ASP A 37 -4.99 19.92 2.18
CA ASP A 37 -5.90 19.92 3.33
C ASP A 37 -5.29 19.07 4.45
N THR A 38 -5.02 19.70 5.60
CA THR A 38 -4.43 19.05 6.77
C THR A 38 -5.30 17.90 7.28
N SER A 39 -6.62 18.01 7.13
CA SER A 39 -7.58 16.98 7.54
C SER A 39 -7.43 15.73 6.66
N VAL A 40 -7.23 15.93 5.35
CA VAL A 40 -6.97 14.84 4.40
C VAL A 40 -5.63 14.17 4.71
N LEU A 41 -4.57 14.96 4.94
CA LEU A 41 -3.26 14.42 5.30
C LEU A 41 -3.33 13.57 6.59
N MET A 42 -3.96 14.09 7.64
CA MET A 42 -4.12 13.37 8.90
C MET A 42 -4.96 12.09 8.74
N ALA A 43 -6.09 12.17 8.03
CA ALA A 43 -6.95 11.01 7.81
C ALA A 43 -6.23 9.89 7.05
N PHE A 44 -5.56 10.21 5.93
CA PHE A 44 -4.84 9.22 5.13
C PHE A 44 -3.60 8.67 5.83
N TRP A 45 -2.92 9.50 6.64
CA TRP A 45 -1.82 9.02 7.47
C TRP A 45 -2.30 8.03 8.53
N LEU A 46 -3.41 8.33 9.22
CA LEU A 46 -4.02 7.41 10.18
C LEU A 46 -4.57 6.14 9.52
N PHE A 47 -5.18 6.23 8.33
CA PHE A 47 -5.59 5.06 7.57
C PHE A 47 -4.38 4.16 7.27
N GLY A 48 -3.28 4.74 6.75
CA GLY A 48 -2.07 3.97 6.43
C GLY A 48 -1.45 3.33 7.66
N LEU A 49 -1.39 4.08 8.76
CA LEU A 49 -0.87 3.61 10.03
C LEU A 49 -1.67 2.44 10.57
N ILE A 50 -2.98 2.63 10.79
CA ILE A 50 -3.83 1.65 11.48
C ILE A 50 -4.07 0.40 10.62
N ASN A 51 -4.17 0.54 9.30
CA ASN A 51 -4.33 -0.61 8.41
C ASN A 51 -3.15 -1.60 8.51
N ASN A 52 -1.94 -1.08 8.75
CA ASN A 52 -0.71 -1.88 8.76
C ASN A 52 -0.16 -2.18 10.16
N VAL A 53 -0.52 -1.41 11.18
CA VAL A 53 0.06 -1.56 12.53
C VAL A 53 -0.29 -2.91 13.15
N LEU A 54 -1.50 -3.42 12.90
CA LEU A 54 -1.95 -4.68 13.46
C LEU A 54 -1.24 -5.88 12.85
N TYR A 55 -0.96 -5.82 11.55
CA TYR A 55 -0.10 -6.79 10.87
C TYR A 55 1.28 -6.85 11.54
N VAL A 56 1.90 -5.69 11.81
CA VAL A 56 3.21 -5.62 12.46
C VAL A 56 3.17 -6.14 13.90
N ILE A 57 2.10 -5.84 14.66
CA ILE A 57 1.92 -6.33 16.03
C ILE A 57 1.75 -7.85 16.05
N ILE A 58 0.96 -8.43 15.13
CA ILE A 58 0.77 -9.89 15.02
C ILE A 58 2.10 -10.57 14.72
N LEU A 59 2.88 -10.05 13.76
CA LEU A 59 4.20 -10.60 13.43
C LEU A 59 5.19 -10.47 14.59
N SER A 60 5.13 -9.37 15.35
CA SER A 60 5.98 -9.17 16.53
C SER A 60 5.62 -10.15 17.65
N ALA A 61 4.33 -10.45 17.82
CA ALA A 61 3.81 -11.42 18.78
C ALA A 61 3.90 -12.87 18.27
N ALA A 62 4.25 -13.12 17.01
CA ALA A 62 4.22 -14.45 16.39
C ALA A 62 4.99 -15.51 17.20
N LEU A 63 6.20 -15.17 17.66
CA LEU A 63 7.01 -16.07 18.49
C LEU A 63 6.31 -16.44 19.80
N ASP A 64 5.63 -15.48 20.42
CA ASP A 64 4.89 -15.67 21.67
C ASP A 64 3.55 -16.41 21.43
N LEU A 65 3.01 -16.37 20.20
CA LEU A 65 1.73 -16.97 19.84
C LEU A 65 1.82 -18.44 19.42
N VAL A 66 2.84 -18.80 18.62
CA VAL A 66 2.99 -20.13 18.00
C VAL A 66 4.22 -20.91 18.48
N GLY A 67 5.10 -20.27 19.25
CA GLY A 67 6.29 -20.89 19.82
C GLY A 67 7.47 -20.99 18.84
N PRO A 68 8.66 -21.40 19.33
CA PRO A 68 9.90 -21.42 18.54
C PRO A 68 9.99 -22.59 17.54
N SER A 69 9.09 -23.58 17.64
CA SER A 69 9.12 -24.78 16.80
C SER A 69 8.54 -24.58 15.40
N ILE A 70 7.79 -23.50 15.16
CA ILE A 70 7.18 -23.19 13.87
C ILE A 70 8.04 -22.12 13.16
N PRO A 71 8.47 -22.35 11.90
CA PRO A 71 9.21 -21.36 11.14
C PRO A 71 8.44 -20.04 11.02
N LYS A 72 9.13 -18.91 11.19
CA LYS A 72 8.51 -17.57 11.13
C LYS A 72 7.82 -17.31 9.79
N SER A 73 8.38 -17.85 8.70
CA SER A 73 7.83 -17.75 7.36
C SER A 73 6.44 -18.39 7.22
N VAL A 74 6.10 -19.41 8.03
CA VAL A 74 4.75 -20.01 8.03
C VAL A 74 3.72 -19.04 8.59
N VAL A 75 4.07 -18.33 9.67
CA VAL A 75 3.20 -17.31 10.26
C VAL A 75 3.01 -16.14 9.30
N LEU A 76 4.09 -15.70 8.65
CA LEU A 76 4.04 -14.70 7.60
C LEU A 76 3.13 -15.14 6.44
N LEU A 77 3.25 -16.39 5.98
CA LEU A 77 2.44 -16.90 4.88
C LEU A 77 0.95 -16.92 5.26
N ALA A 78 0.63 -17.33 6.50
CA ALA A 78 -0.74 -17.30 7.02
C ALA A 78 -1.30 -15.87 7.14
N ASP A 79 -0.43 -14.89 7.35
CA ASP A 79 -0.79 -13.47 7.48
C ASP A 79 -0.85 -12.74 6.12
N VAL A 80 -0.21 -13.25 5.07
CA VAL A 80 -0.15 -12.57 3.75
C VAL A 80 -1.07 -13.21 2.73
N MET A 81 -1.22 -14.53 2.73
CA MET A 81 -2.04 -15.24 1.74
C MET A 81 -3.50 -14.76 1.69
N PRO A 82 -4.20 -14.54 2.82
CA PRO A 82 -5.58 -14.06 2.78
C PRO A 82 -5.68 -12.64 2.17
N SER A 83 -4.72 -11.76 2.50
CA SER A 83 -4.60 -10.44 1.89
C SER A 83 -4.37 -10.53 0.38
N PHE A 84 -3.44 -11.38 -0.08
CA PHE A 84 -3.17 -11.62 -1.50
C PHE A 84 -4.42 -12.08 -2.25
N VAL A 85 -5.14 -13.07 -1.71
CA VAL A 85 -6.40 -13.57 -2.30
C VAL A 85 -7.45 -12.46 -2.33
N THR A 86 -7.55 -11.66 -1.26
CA THR A 86 -8.46 -10.51 -1.22
C THR A 86 -8.12 -9.51 -2.30
N LYS A 87 -6.85 -9.14 -2.47
CA LYS A 87 -6.41 -8.21 -3.54
C LYS A 87 -6.63 -8.78 -4.92
N LEU A 88 -6.52 -10.08 -5.11
CA LEU A 88 -6.75 -10.72 -6.40
C LEU A 88 -8.23 -10.69 -6.80
N ILE A 89 -9.15 -10.93 -5.86
CA ILE A 89 -10.58 -11.11 -6.16
C ILE A 89 -11.38 -9.81 -5.95
N ALA A 90 -11.06 -9.03 -4.91
CA ALA A 90 -11.87 -7.88 -4.51
C ALA A 90 -12.03 -6.78 -5.58
N PRO A 91 -11.01 -6.40 -6.39
CA PRO A 91 -11.17 -5.36 -7.40
C PRO A 91 -12.35 -5.58 -8.37
N TYR A 92 -12.73 -6.84 -8.61
CA TYR A 92 -13.83 -7.20 -9.51
C TYR A 92 -15.24 -6.94 -8.95
N PHE A 93 -15.41 -6.79 -7.64
CA PHE A 93 -16.73 -6.56 -7.04
C PHE A 93 -16.77 -5.43 -6.01
N ILE A 94 -15.60 -5.00 -5.52
CA ILE A 94 -15.49 -4.04 -4.40
C ILE A 94 -16.16 -2.71 -4.76
N HIS A 95 -16.12 -2.31 -6.04
CA HIS A 95 -16.76 -1.10 -6.56
C HIS A 95 -18.29 -1.05 -6.34
N LYS A 96 -18.97 -2.20 -6.12
CA LYS A 96 -20.41 -2.25 -5.82
C LYS A 96 -20.73 -1.87 -4.38
N ILE A 97 -19.76 -1.99 -3.47
CA ILE A 97 -19.94 -1.70 -2.05
C ILE A 97 -19.44 -0.27 -1.79
N PRO A 98 -20.23 0.61 -1.15
CA PRO A 98 -19.77 1.96 -0.83
C PRO A 98 -18.69 1.94 0.27
N TYR A 99 -17.75 2.89 0.23
CA TYR A 99 -16.59 2.95 1.14
C TYR A 99 -16.95 2.89 2.63
N TRP A 100 -18.05 3.52 3.04
CA TRP A 100 -18.46 3.54 4.45
C TRP A 100 -18.80 2.14 4.99
N ILE A 101 -19.39 1.25 4.17
CA ILE A 101 -19.65 -0.14 4.55
C ILE A 101 -18.33 -0.92 4.59
N ARG A 102 -17.46 -0.72 3.59
CA ARG A 102 -16.16 -1.41 3.53
C ARG A 102 -15.35 -1.18 4.81
N ILE A 103 -15.24 0.07 5.25
CA ILE A 103 -14.45 0.44 6.43
C ILE A 103 -15.04 -0.14 7.72
N LEU A 104 -16.37 -0.21 7.85
CA LEU A 104 -17.02 -0.88 8.98
C LEU A 104 -16.71 -2.38 9.01
N ILE A 105 -16.80 -3.04 7.85
CA ILE A 105 -16.46 -4.47 7.71
C ILE A 105 -14.99 -4.69 8.09
N PHE A 106 -14.06 -3.89 7.57
CA PHE A 106 -12.63 -4.03 7.89
C PHE A 106 -12.33 -3.77 9.36
N CYS A 107 -12.96 -2.77 9.98
CA CYS A 107 -12.84 -2.54 11.41
C CYS A 107 -13.33 -3.76 12.21
N GLY A 108 -14.50 -4.31 11.87
CA GLY A 108 -15.07 -5.49 12.52
C GLY A 108 -14.19 -6.73 12.37
N LEU A 109 -13.70 -7.00 11.16
CA LEU A 109 -12.79 -8.12 10.88
C LEU A 109 -11.46 -7.99 11.64
N SER A 110 -10.89 -6.78 11.68
CA SER A 110 -9.61 -6.52 12.33
C SER A 110 -9.70 -6.60 13.85
N SER A 111 -10.67 -5.92 14.46
CA SER A 111 -10.93 -5.99 15.90
C SER A 111 -11.35 -7.41 16.30
N GLY A 112 -12.22 -8.05 15.53
CA GLY A 112 -12.65 -9.43 15.76
C GLY A 112 -11.49 -10.42 15.70
N GLY A 113 -10.62 -10.31 14.70
CA GLY A 113 -9.41 -11.12 14.57
C GLY A 113 -8.47 -10.96 15.76
N MET A 114 -8.19 -9.72 16.17
CA MET A 114 -7.31 -9.43 17.30
C MET A 114 -7.91 -9.91 18.65
N LEU A 115 -9.21 -9.71 18.87
CA LEU A 115 -9.91 -10.23 20.04
C LEU A 115 -9.85 -11.76 20.10
N LEU A 116 -10.05 -12.43 18.96
CA LEU A 116 -10.00 -13.88 18.87
C LEU A 116 -8.60 -14.41 19.23
N ILE A 117 -7.54 -13.77 18.75
CA ILE A 117 -6.16 -14.11 19.14
C ILE A 117 -5.93 -13.89 20.65
N ALA A 118 -6.35 -12.74 21.18
CA ALA A 118 -6.12 -12.39 22.59
C ALA A 118 -6.91 -13.26 23.58
N LEU A 119 -8.13 -13.65 23.23
CA LEU A 119 -9.02 -14.43 24.12
C LEU A 119 -8.73 -15.93 24.09
N THR A 120 -8.04 -16.43 23.07
CA THR A 120 -7.72 -17.86 22.93
C THR A 120 -6.63 -18.27 23.94
N PRO A 121 -6.88 -19.26 24.83
CA PRO A 121 -5.87 -19.76 25.78
C PRO A 121 -4.64 -20.35 25.09
N THR A 122 -3.49 -20.33 25.77
CA THR A 122 -2.23 -20.91 25.26
C THR A 122 -2.33 -22.41 24.97
N ASP A 123 -3.18 -23.13 25.69
CA ASP A 123 -3.30 -24.59 25.65
C ASP A 123 -4.29 -25.12 24.60
N LYS A 124 -5.03 -24.25 23.89
CA LYS A 124 -5.97 -24.64 22.82
C LYS A 124 -5.63 -24.06 21.45
N SER A 125 -5.67 -24.96 20.46
CA SER A 125 -5.76 -24.78 19.00
C SER A 125 -5.00 -23.59 18.39
N VAL A 126 -3.76 -23.85 17.96
CA VAL A 126 -3.00 -23.01 17.01
C VAL A 126 -3.89 -22.57 15.82
N SER A 127 -4.78 -23.46 15.36
CA SER A 127 -5.77 -23.18 14.32
C SER A 127 -6.68 -21.98 14.61
N THR A 128 -7.11 -21.78 15.85
CA THR A 128 -8.00 -20.66 16.22
C THR A 128 -7.22 -19.35 16.20
N LYS A 129 -5.98 -19.34 16.72
CA LYS A 129 -5.10 -18.17 16.60
C LYS A 129 -4.82 -17.82 15.13
N LEU A 130 -4.51 -18.83 14.30
CA LEU A 130 -4.32 -18.65 12.86
C LEU A 130 -5.58 -18.12 12.17
N PHE A 131 -6.78 -18.57 12.57
CA PHE A 131 -8.03 -18.02 12.05
C PHE A 131 -8.19 -16.52 12.38
N GLY A 132 -7.81 -16.10 13.59
CA GLY A 132 -7.78 -14.68 13.94
C GLY A 132 -6.80 -13.86 13.09
N VAL A 133 -5.63 -14.43 12.79
CA VAL A 133 -4.64 -13.84 11.86
C VAL A 133 -5.24 -13.69 10.47
N ILE A 134 -5.94 -14.71 9.96
CA ILE A 134 -6.62 -14.67 8.66
C ILE A 134 -7.65 -13.53 8.62
N LEU A 135 -8.47 -13.34 9.65
CA LEU A 135 -9.45 -12.25 9.70
C LEU A 135 -8.78 -10.86 9.67
N ALA A 136 -7.69 -10.69 10.40
CA ALA A 136 -6.91 -9.46 10.39
C ALA A 136 -6.26 -9.20 9.01
N SER A 137 -5.76 -10.25 8.36
CA SER A 137 -5.17 -10.21 7.01
C SER A 137 -6.18 -9.81 5.93
N LEU A 138 -7.39 -10.39 5.96
CA LEU A 138 -8.48 -10.02 5.04
C LEU A 138 -8.85 -8.53 5.19
N SER A 139 -8.88 -8.03 6.43
CA SER A 139 -9.12 -6.62 6.72
C SER A 139 -8.02 -5.72 6.15
N SER A 140 -6.75 -6.04 6.40
CA SER A 140 -5.61 -5.25 5.90
C SER A 140 -5.57 -5.19 4.37
N GLY A 141 -5.77 -6.33 3.69
CA GLY A 141 -5.77 -6.39 2.23
C GLY A 141 -6.93 -5.63 1.60
N GLY A 142 -8.15 -5.80 2.12
CA GLY A 142 -9.33 -5.05 1.65
C GLY A 142 -9.27 -3.56 1.97
N GLY A 143 -8.71 -3.22 3.13
CA GLY A 143 -8.47 -1.86 3.58
C GLY A 143 -7.51 -1.12 2.66
N GLU A 144 -6.36 -1.73 2.34
CA GLU A 144 -5.39 -1.15 1.41
C GLU A 144 -5.99 -0.85 0.04
N LEU A 145 -6.75 -1.79 -0.55
CA LEU A 145 -7.46 -1.56 -1.82
C LEU A 145 -8.41 -0.36 -1.73
N SER A 146 -9.12 -0.26 -0.61
CA SER A 146 -10.13 0.79 -0.43
C SER A 146 -9.49 2.14 -0.18
N PHE A 147 -8.45 2.23 0.63
CA PHE A 147 -7.78 3.49 0.92
C PHE A 147 -6.91 3.97 -0.24
N LEU A 148 -6.21 3.07 -0.94
CA LEU A 148 -5.53 3.41 -2.20
C LEU A 148 -6.54 3.89 -3.24
N GLY A 149 -7.67 3.20 -3.40
CA GLY A 149 -8.76 3.67 -4.27
C GLY A 149 -9.29 5.04 -3.85
N LEU A 150 -9.37 5.32 -2.55
CA LEU A 150 -9.80 6.62 -2.03
C LEU A 150 -8.83 7.75 -2.40
N THR A 151 -7.52 7.47 -2.52
CA THR A 151 -6.52 8.49 -2.89
C THR A 151 -6.80 9.14 -4.25
N HIS A 152 -7.48 8.43 -5.15
CA HIS A 152 -7.94 8.96 -6.43
C HIS A 152 -8.77 10.25 -6.26
N TYR A 153 -9.64 10.31 -5.25
CA TYR A 153 -10.55 11.44 -5.02
C TYR A 153 -9.91 12.60 -4.26
N TYR A 154 -8.79 12.36 -3.58
CA TYR A 154 -8.14 13.32 -2.68
C TYR A 154 -6.75 13.78 -3.17
N GLY A 155 -6.27 13.24 -4.30
CA GLY A 155 -5.07 13.69 -5.01
C GLY A 155 -3.75 13.20 -4.40
N HIS A 156 -2.64 13.64 -4.99
CA HIS A 156 -1.29 13.11 -4.73
C HIS A 156 -0.82 13.24 -3.27
N PHE A 157 -1.26 14.27 -2.55
CA PHE A 157 -0.93 14.44 -1.12
C PHE A 157 -1.56 13.34 -0.24
N SER A 158 -2.74 12.83 -0.62
CA SER A 158 -3.38 11.73 0.10
C SER A 158 -2.59 10.42 -0.05
N LEU A 159 -2.04 10.16 -1.25
CA LEU A 159 -1.16 9.02 -1.48
C LEU A 159 0.15 9.13 -0.69
N ALA A 160 0.75 10.32 -0.64
CA ALA A 160 1.96 10.54 0.15
C ALA A 160 1.70 10.36 1.65
N ALA A 161 0.57 10.85 2.17
CA ALA A 161 0.18 10.66 3.56
C ALA A 161 -0.09 9.18 3.89
N TRP A 162 -0.81 8.46 3.01
CA TRP A 162 -1.01 7.02 3.11
C TRP A 162 0.34 6.26 3.12
N GLY A 163 1.20 6.53 2.14
CA GLY A 163 2.54 5.95 2.05
C GLY A 163 3.38 6.21 3.31
N SER A 164 3.39 7.44 3.82
CA SER A 164 4.08 7.78 5.06
C SER A 164 3.49 7.03 6.28
N GLY A 165 2.15 6.98 6.40
CA GLY A 165 1.47 6.27 7.48
C GLY A 165 1.77 4.77 7.49
N THR A 166 1.76 4.13 6.32
CA THR A 166 2.11 2.70 6.18
C THR A 166 3.57 2.42 6.57
N GLY A 167 4.53 3.29 6.23
CA GLY A 167 5.91 3.18 6.71
C GLY A 167 6.03 3.42 8.22
N GLY A 168 5.24 4.37 8.75
CA GLY A 168 5.16 4.65 10.18
C GLY A 168 4.59 3.49 10.99
N ALA A 169 3.74 2.66 10.39
CA ALA A 169 3.15 1.49 11.03
C ALA A 169 4.20 0.46 11.43
N GLY A 170 5.27 0.32 10.65
CA GLY A 170 6.40 -0.55 10.97
C GLY A 170 7.11 -0.13 12.27
N LEU A 171 7.42 1.16 12.37
CA LEU A 171 8.07 1.75 13.55
C LEU A 171 7.13 1.77 14.76
N ALA A 172 5.89 2.20 14.55
CA ALA A 172 4.89 2.31 15.61
C ALA A 172 4.45 0.94 16.12
N GLY A 173 4.26 -0.06 15.26
CA GLY A 173 3.82 -1.41 15.65
C GLY A 173 4.87 -2.13 16.51
N ALA A 174 6.12 -2.13 16.06
CA ALA A 174 7.23 -2.72 16.82
C ALA A 174 7.48 -1.93 18.12
N GLY A 175 7.50 -0.60 18.05
CA GLY A 175 7.70 0.26 19.22
C GLY A 175 6.57 0.14 20.25
N LEU A 176 5.32 0.08 19.81
CA LEU A 176 4.15 -0.05 20.68
C LEU A 176 4.12 -1.42 21.37
N TYR A 177 4.45 -2.50 20.67
CA TYR A 177 4.52 -3.82 21.27
C TYR A 177 5.55 -3.85 22.39
N VAL A 178 6.79 -3.40 22.12
CA VAL A 178 7.88 -3.34 23.12
C VAL A 178 7.54 -2.40 24.27
N LEU A 179 6.93 -1.25 24.00
CA LEU A 179 6.48 -0.31 25.03
C LEU A 179 5.48 -0.98 25.98
N LEU A 180 4.47 -1.67 25.44
CA LEU A 180 3.45 -2.33 26.23
C LEU A 180 4.02 -3.52 27.03
N THR A 181 4.86 -4.35 26.42
CA THR A 181 5.37 -5.57 27.07
C THR A 181 6.56 -5.34 28.00
N THR A 182 7.51 -4.48 27.61
CA THR A 182 8.81 -4.35 28.30
C THR A 182 8.87 -3.15 29.22
N ILE A 183 8.31 -2.01 28.82
CA ILE A 183 8.35 -0.78 29.63
C ILE A 183 7.18 -0.75 30.62
N ILE A 184 5.96 -1.01 30.13
CA ILE A 184 4.75 -0.99 30.96
C ILE A 184 4.56 -2.34 31.69
N GLY A 185 5.16 -3.42 31.19
CA GLY A 185 5.10 -4.75 31.82
C GLY A 185 3.75 -5.45 31.64
N LEU A 186 2.96 -5.09 30.63
CA LEU A 186 1.68 -5.74 30.34
C LEU A 186 1.91 -7.15 29.78
N SER A 187 1.05 -8.08 30.19
CA SER A 187 0.98 -9.41 29.56
C SER A 187 0.66 -9.28 28.07
N VAL A 188 1.24 -10.17 27.25
CA VAL A 188 0.99 -10.27 25.80
C VAL A 188 -0.51 -10.26 25.50
N LYS A 189 -1.32 -10.97 26.30
CA LYS A 189 -2.78 -10.99 26.17
C LYS A 189 -3.40 -9.59 26.30
N THR A 190 -2.98 -8.83 27.31
CA THR A 190 -3.48 -7.47 27.56
C THR A 190 -3.02 -6.50 26.48
N SER A 191 -1.79 -6.65 25.99
CA SER A 191 -1.24 -5.84 24.88
C SER A 191 -2.01 -6.06 23.57
N LEU A 192 -2.34 -7.32 23.24
CA LEU A 192 -3.18 -7.66 22.08
C LEU A 192 -4.62 -7.16 22.27
N LEU A 193 -5.18 -7.29 23.47
CA LEU A 193 -6.52 -6.77 23.78
C LEU A 193 -6.60 -5.25 23.62
N ALA A 194 -5.58 -4.51 24.08
CA ALA A 194 -5.48 -3.07 23.86
C ALA A 194 -5.36 -2.72 22.37
N SER A 195 -4.59 -3.51 21.62
CA SER A 195 -4.41 -3.35 20.18
C SER A 195 -5.71 -3.58 19.39
N ALA A 196 -6.66 -4.37 19.91
CA ALA A 196 -7.96 -4.61 19.26
C ALA A 196 -8.84 -3.36 19.12
N PHE A 197 -8.56 -2.29 19.88
CA PHE A 197 -9.27 -1.02 19.78
C PHE A 197 -8.66 -0.05 18.76
N LEU A 198 -7.45 -0.33 18.25
CA LEU A 198 -6.79 0.52 17.25
C LEU A 198 -7.62 0.71 15.96
N PRO A 199 -8.34 -0.30 15.42
CA PRO A 199 -9.22 -0.12 14.27
C PRO A 199 -10.31 0.95 14.46
N CYS A 200 -10.72 1.27 15.70
CA CYS A 200 -11.67 2.35 15.95
C CYS A 200 -11.13 3.72 15.50
N ILE A 201 -9.80 3.91 15.50
CA ILE A 201 -9.16 5.12 14.99
C ILE A 201 -9.40 5.26 13.47
N MET A 202 -9.49 4.14 12.75
CA MET A 202 -9.84 4.14 11.32
C MET A 202 -11.27 4.65 11.11
N LEU A 203 -12.22 4.26 11.97
CA LEU A 203 -13.58 4.80 11.94
C LEU A 203 -13.60 6.29 12.27
N LEU A 204 -12.91 6.71 13.34
CA LEU A 204 -12.81 8.12 13.70
C LEU A 204 -12.24 8.96 12.55
N SER A 205 -11.19 8.45 11.90
CA SER A 205 -10.53 9.13 10.79
C SER A 205 -11.46 9.29 9.58
N PHE A 206 -12.30 8.29 9.28
CA PHE A 206 -13.22 8.35 8.15
C PHE A 206 -14.50 9.16 8.41
N PHE A 207 -15.06 9.06 9.62
CA PHE A 207 -16.32 9.70 9.95
C PHE A 207 -16.16 11.14 10.44
N VAL A 208 -15.04 11.48 11.09
CA VAL A 208 -14.83 12.78 11.72
C VAL A 208 -13.77 13.61 11.01
N ILE A 209 -12.62 13.02 10.67
CA ILE A 209 -11.45 13.78 10.17
C ILE A 209 -11.52 13.99 8.66
N LEU A 210 -11.94 12.99 7.89
CA LEU A 210 -11.92 13.06 6.43
C LEU A 210 -13.06 13.95 5.89
N PRO A 211 -12.74 15.02 5.13
CA PRO A 211 -13.76 15.87 4.53
C PRO A 211 -14.50 15.11 3.42
N ARG A 212 -15.82 14.99 3.53
CA ARG A 212 -16.66 14.20 2.59
C ARG A 212 -17.01 14.93 1.30
N GLY A 213 -16.64 16.20 1.16
CA GLY A 213 -16.96 17.04 0.01
C GLY A 213 -16.50 16.45 -1.35
N PRO A 214 -15.26 15.98 -1.48
CA PRO A 214 -14.77 15.33 -2.70
C PRO A 214 -15.53 14.04 -3.04
N LEU A 215 -15.82 13.21 -2.03
CA LEU A 215 -16.55 11.95 -2.20
C LEU A 215 -18.00 12.17 -2.69
N LYS A 216 -18.68 13.16 -2.12
CA LYS A 216 -20.04 13.54 -2.53
C LYS A 216 -20.07 14.09 -3.96
N ARG A 217 -19.10 14.93 -4.33
CA ARG A 217 -18.97 15.46 -5.70
C ARG A 217 -18.71 14.36 -6.73
N ALA A 218 -17.89 13.38 -6.39
CA ALA A 218 -17.63 12.23 -7.25
C ALA A 218 -18.86 11.34 -7.43
N SER A 219 -19.64 11.11 -6.36
CA SER A 219 -20.93 10.39 -6.46
C SER A 219 -21.89 11.11 -7.41
N ILE A 220 -22.03 12.43 -7.28
CA ILE A 220 -22.90 13.24 -8.14
C ILE A 220 -22.45 13.21 -9.60
N ARG A 221 -21.13 13.26 -9.88
CA ARG A 221 -20.58 13.16 -11.24
C ARG A 221 -20.83 11.78 -11.86
N LYS A 222 -20.80 10.72 -11.05
CA LYS A 222 -21.10 9.35 -11.48
C LYS A 222 -22.59 9.18 -11.83
N ASP A 223 -23.47 9.79 -11.05
CA ASP A 223 -24.91 9.79 -11.30
C ASP A 223 -25.29 10.62 -12.54
N TYR A 224 -24.62 11.75 -12.80
CA TYR A 224 -24.81 12.55 -14.02
C TYR A 224 -24.39 11.84 -15.30
N ASN A 225 -23.34 11.00 -15.25
CA ASN A 225 -22.90 10.19 -16.39
C ASN A 225 -23.79 8.96 -16.66
N SER A 226 -24.76 8.67 -15.78
CA SER A 226 -25.68 7.53 -15.89
C SER A 226 -27.07 7.89 -16.39
N LEU A 227 -27.22 9.00 -17.13
CA LEU A 227 -28.41 9.17 -17.98
C LEU A 227 -28.37 8.09 -19.08
N PRO A 228 -29.46 7.31 -19.28
CA PRO A 228 -29.54 6.40 -20.40
C PRO A 228 -29.37 7.21 -21.68
N GLY A 229 -28.62 6.65 -22.63
CA GLY A 229 -28.24 7.31 -23.87
C GLY A 229 -29.42 7.92 -24.63
N GLU A 230 -29.06 8.83 -25.53
CA GLU A 230 -29.90 9.50 -26.54
C GLU A 230 -30.68 8.56 -27.49
N ASP A 231 -31.00 7.34 -27.08
CA ASP A 231 -31.88 6.40 -27.79
C ASP A 231 -33.37 6.62 -27.45
N SER A 232 -33.69 7.54 -26.52
CA SER A 232 -35.09 7.86 -26.14
C SER A 232 -35.72 9.01 -26.94
N LEU A 233 -34.96 9.70 -27.80
CA LEU A 233 -35.44 10.89 -28.54
C LEU A 233 -35.83 10.64 -30.00
N ASN A 234 -35.76 9.39 -30.48
CA ASN A 234 -36.14 9.02 -31.85
C ASN A 234 -37.34 8.05 -31.92
N GLY A 235 -38.24 8.11 -30.96
CA GLY A 235 -39.58 7.54 -31.09
C GLY A 235 -40.49 8.52 -31.86
N PRO A 236 -41.39 8.07 -32.74
CA PRO A 236 -42.28 8.98 -33.45
C PRO A 236 -43.14 9.72 -32.42
N LEU A 237 -43.00 11.05 -32.40
CA LEU A 237 -43.79 11.96 -31.56
C LEU A 237 -45.29 11.76 -31.87
N THR A 238 -46.04 11.19 -30.93
CA THR A 238 -47.50 11.24 -30.94
C THR A 238 -47.96 12.55 -30.31
N ALA A 239 -48.95 13.19 -30.92
CA ALA A 239 -49.42 14.55 -30.62
C ALA A 239 -50.13 14.72 -29.25
N SER A 240 -49.89 13.84 -28.28
CA SER A 240 -50.51 13.87 -26.95
C SER A 240 -49.64 14.44 -25.83
N ASP A 241 -48.34 14.64 -26.06
CA ASP A 241 -47.39 14.96 -24.97
C ASP A 241 -46.99 16.45 -24.94
N ILE A 242 -47.72 17.31 -25.65
CA ILE A 242 -47.41 18.74 -25.79
C ILE A 242 -48.14 19.62 -24.75
N GLU A 243 -49.04 19.07 -23.92
CA GLU A 243 -49.87 19.90 -23.03
C GLU A 243 -49.36 20.10 -21.59
N ASP A 244 -48.31 19.41 -21.14
CA ASP A 244 -47.86 19.48 -19.73
C ASP A 244 -46.38 19.88 -19.53
N LEU A 245 -45.95 20.98 -20.14
CA LEU A 245 -44.65 21.60 -19.85
C LEU A 245 -44.82 23.02 -19.28
N PRO A 246 -44.36 23.30 -18.04
CA PRO A 246 -44.42 24.64 -17.46
C PRO A 246 -43.51 25.62 -18.22
N ALA A 247 -44.08 26.72 -18.72
CA ALA A 247 -43.44 27.69 -19.61
C ALA A 247 -42.27 28.50 -19.00
N ASP A 248 -41.98 28.37 -17.70
CA ASP A 248 -40.95 29.18 -17.03
C ASP A 248 -39.52 28.63 -17.19
N SER A 249 -39.34 27.36 -17.57
CA SER A 249 -38.01 26.75 -17.59
C SER A 249 -37.24 26.94 -18.92
N ALA A 250 -37.93 27.33 -19.99
CA ALA A 250 -37.33 27.52 -21.32
C ALA A 250 -36.69 28.90 -21.52
N ALA A 251 -37.09 29.91 -20.74
CA ALA A 251 -36.64 31.29 -20.93
C ALA A 251 -35.22 31.56 -20.40
N VAL A 252 -34.71 30.76 -19.46
CA VAL A 252 -33.42 31.02 -18.80
C VAL A 252 -32.22 30.55 -19.64
N SER A 253 -32.40 29.58 -20.54
CA SER A 253 -31.30 29.03 -21.36
C SER A 253 -31.00 29.84 -22.63
N LEU A 254 -31.91 30.73 -23.04
CA LEU A 254 -31.79 31.54 -24.26
C LEU A 254 -31.07 32.88 -24.08
N LEU A 255 -30.67 33.24 -22.84
CA LEU A 255 -30.12 34.57 -22.51
C LEU A 255 -28.62 34.58 -22.14
N ALA A 256 -27.86 33.49 -22.30
CA ALA A 256 -26.42 33.49 -22.07
C ALA A 256 -25.62 33.65 -23.39
N PRO A 257 -24.84 34.73 -23.60
CA PRO A 257 -24.20 35.02 -24.88
C PRO A 257 -22.79 34.40 -25.05
N GLY A 258 -22.65 33.46 -26.01
CA GLY A 258 -21.52 33.16 -26.93
C GLY A 258 -20.08 32.85 -26.43
N PRO A 259 -19.14 32.42 -27.32
CA PRO A 259 -19.25 32.11 -28.74
C PRO A 259 -18.86 30.66 -29.16
N ALA A 260 -19.30 30.30 -30.37
CA ALA A 260 -19.17 29.02 -31.06
C ALA A 260 -17.76 28.70 -31.59
N ILE A 261 -17.42 27.40 -31.68
CA ILE A 261 -16.57 26.85 -32.75
C ILE A 261 -17.09 25.45 -33.12
N THR A 262 -17.64 25.36 -34.33
CA THR A 262 -17.96 24.16 -35.11
C THR A 262 -16.79 23.82 -36.04
N SER A 263 -16.22 22.62 -35.91
CA SER A 263 -15.36 21.89 -36.89
C SER A 263 -14.74 20.72 -36.12
N GLU A 264 -14.84 19.44 -36.45
CA GLU A 264 -15.13 18.73 -37.68
C GLU A 264 -15.77 17.38 -37.33
N ALA A 265 -16.97 17.14 -37.86
CA ALA A 265 -17.40 15.80 -38.21
C ALA A 265 -16.73 15.45 -39.53
N TYR A 266 -15.93 14.38 -39.59
CA TYR A 266 -15.69 13.53 -40.77
C TYR A 266 -14.54 12.57 -40.44
N SER A 267 -14.86 11.33 -40.04
CA SER A 267 -14.10 10.11 -40.38
C SER A 267 -14.64 8.92 -39.59
N SER A 268 -15.54 8.16 -40.22
CA SER A 268 -15.72 6.69 -40.13
C SER A 268 -17.20 6.26 -40.09
N HIS A 269 -17.87 6.38 -41.24
CA HIS A 269 -18.94 5.45 -41.56
C HIS A 269 -18.32 4.07 -41.84
N SER A 270 -18.73 3.06 -41.09
CA SER A 270 -18.75 1.67 -41.56
C SER A 270 -19.97 0.94 -40.97
N PRO A 271 -20.55 -0.05 -41.69
CA PRO A 271 -21.92 -0.46 -41.50
C PRO A 271 -22.09 -1.38 -40.30
N ARG A 272 -23.11 -1.11 -39.47
CA ARG A 272 -23.64 -2.05 -38.46
C ARG A 272 -24.09 -3.35 -39.12
N PRO A 273 -23.71 -4.54 -38.61
CA PRO A 273 -24.61 -5.67 -38.59
C PRO A 273 -25.47 -5.58 -37.32
N SER A 274 -26.77 -5.71 -37.55
CA SER A 274 -27.83 -5.90 -36.57
C SER A 274 -27.46 -6.82 -35.41
N SER A 275 -27.81 -6.38 -34.20
CA SER A 275 -27.77 -7.15 -32.96
C SER A 275 -28.51 -8.48 -33.07
N PRO A 276 -28.08 -9.47 -32.28
CA PRO A 276 -29.04 -10.20 -31.47
C PRO A 276 -28.68 -10.11 -29.99
N THR A 277 -29.67 -9.68 -29.21
CA THR A 277 -30.02 -10.11 -27.86
C THR A 277 -29.11 -11.18 -27.23
N LEU A 278 -28.41 -10.86 -26.14
CA LEU A 278 -28.08 -11.79 -25.03
C LEU A 278 -27.39 -11.05 -23.87
N SER A 279 -28.11 -10.88 -22.76
CA SER A 279 -27.69 -10.24 -21.51
C SER A 279 -26.70 -11.06 -20.66
N HIS A 280 -25.95 -11.98 -21.27
CA HIS A 280 -24.99 -12.85 -20.58
C HIS A 280 -23.51 -12.62 -20.99
N ASP A 281 -23.24 -11.78 -22.00
CA ASP A 281 -21.88 -11.51 -22.50
C ASP A 281 -21.18 -10.28 -21.88
N SER A 282 -21.93 -9.42 -21.19
CA SER A 282 -21.41 -8.19 -20.57
C SER A 282 -20.38 -8.45 -19.45
N SER A 283 -20.51 -9.57 -18.72
CA SER A 283 -19.56 -9.90 -17.64
C SER A 283 -18.23 -10.43 -18.16
N LYS A 284 -18.24 -11.20 -19.26
CA LYS A 284 -17.01 -11.71 -19.89
C LYS A 284 -16.26 -10.59 -20.63
N SER A 285 -16.97 -9.68 -21.30
CA SER A 285 -16.34 -8.52 -21.94
C SER A 285 -15.72 -7.56 -20.91
N THR A 286 -16.41 -7.30 -19.79
CA THR A 286 -15.87 -6.48 -18.68
C THR A 286 -14.67 -7.16 -18.00
N PHE A 287 -14.71 -8.48 -17.79
CA PHE A 287 -13.58 -9.22 -17.21
C PHE A 287 -12.36 -9.25 -18.14
N LEU A 288 -12.56 -9.51 -19.44
CA LEU A 288 -11.47 -9.52 -20.43
C LEU A 288 -10.88 -8.12 -20.63
N TYR A 289 -11.70 -7.07 -20.60
CA TYR A 289 -11.24 -5.68 -20.62
C TYR A 289 -10.38 -5.35 -19.39
N ASN A 290 -10.86 -5.70 -18.19
CA ASN A 290 -10.12 -5.51 -16.94
C ASN A 290 -8.82 -6.33 -16.89
N PHE A 291 -8.82 -7.55 -17.45
CA PHE A 291 -7.66 -8.42 -17.53
C PHE A 291 -6.61 -7.89 -18.52
N HIS A 292 -7.03 -7.46 -19.71
CA HIS A 292 -6.14 -6.83 -20.69
C HIS A 292 -5.52 -5.54 -20.14
N ARG A 293 -6.30 -4.74 -19.39
CA ARG A 293 -5.80 -3.55 -18.69
C ARG A 293 -4.77 -3.90 -17.61
N ALA A 294 -5.05 -4.88 -16.76
CA ALA A 294 -4.10 -5.37 -15.76
C ALA A 294 -2.80 -5.88 -16.42
N SER A 295 -2.91 -6.56 -17.56
CA SER A 295 -1.76 -7.02 -18.34
C SER A 295 -0.93 -5.86 -18.91
N SER A 296 -1.56 -4.78 -19.38
CA SER A 296 -0.86 -3.57 -19.86
C SER A 296 -0.14 -2.81 -18.74
N LEU A 297 -0.64 -2.87 -17.52
CA LEU A 297 -0.01 -2.28 -16.32
C LEU A 297 1.11 -3.17 -15.76
N PHE A 298 1.15 -4.44 -16.18
CA PHE A 298 1.99 -5.45 -15.54
C PHE A 298 3.48 -5.12 -15.67
N PHE A 299 3.97 -4.95 -16.89
CA PHE A 299 5.38 -4.64 -17.12
C PHE A 299 5.82 -3.30 -16.52
N PRO A 300 5.16 -2.16 -16.81
CA PRO A 300 5.68 -0.87 -16.34
C PRO A 300 5.63 -0.69 -14.82
N TYR A 301 4.65 -1.28 -14.12
CA TYR A 301 4.37 -0.97 -12.72
C TYR A 301 4.35 -2.19 -11.80
N MET A 302 3.65 -3.27 -12.20
CA MET A 302 3.48 -4.43 -11.32
C MET A 302 4.76 -5.25 -11.18
N LEU A 303 5.50 -5.44 -12.27
CA LEU A 303 6.71 -6.26 -12.27
C LEU A 303 7.86 -5.64 -11.46
N PRO A 304 8.20 -4.33 -11.60
CA PRO A 304 9.17 -3.69 -10.72
C PRO A 304 8.78 -3.82 -9.24
N LEU A 305 7.52 -3.55 -8.91
CA LEU A 305 7.00 -3.67 -7.55
C LEU A 305 7.13 -5.11 -7.03
N LEU A 306 6.72 -6.10 -7.84
CA LEU A 306 6.85 -7.53 -7.51
C LEU A 306 8.30 -7.91 -7.22
N LEU A 307 9.25 -7.51 -8.09
CA LEU A 307 10.66 -7.84 -7.96
C LEU A 307 11.29 -7.26 -6.68
N VAL A 308 10.96 -6.01 -6.35
CA VAL A 308 11.41 -5.37 -5.11
C VAL A 308 10.88 -6.11 -3.90
N TYR A 309 9.58 -6.42 -3.87
CA TYR A 309 8.93 -7.10 -2.76
C TYR A 309 9.46 -8.54 -2.59
N ILE A 310 9.73 -9.25 -3.68
CA ILE A 310 10.38 -10.57 -3.62
C ILE A 310 11.76 -10.43 -2.97
N ALA A 311 12.59 -9.50 -3.45
CA ALA A 311 13.94 -9.35 -2.96
C ALA A 311 14.00 -8.86 -1.50
N GLU A 312 13.25 -7.82 -1.13
CA GLU A 312 13.23 -7.25 0.22
C GLU A 312 12.70 -8.25 1.28
N TYR A 313 11.60 -8.97 1.00
CA TYR A 313 11.07 -9.92 1.97
C TYR A 313 11.92 -11.19 2.04
N THR A 314 12.60 -11.57 0.94
CA THR A 314 13.57 -12.68 0.98
C THR A 314 14.78 -12.31 1.84
N ILE A 315 15.25 -11.06 1.79
CA ILE A 315 16.28 -10.54 2.69
C ILE A 315 15.78 -10.61 4.13
N ASN A 316 14.65 -9.97 4.43
CA ASN A 316 14.15 -9.82 5.80
C ASN A 316 13.81 -11.15 6.48
N GLN A 317 13.27 -12.12 5.74
CA GLN A 317 12.75 -13.35 6.31
C GLN A 317 13.67 -14.56 6.10
N GLY A 318 14.42 -14.60 4.99
CA GLY A 318 15.30 -15.72 4.66
C GLY A 318 16.76 -15.49 5.07
N VAL A 319 17.30 -14.29 4.81
CA VAL A 319 18.73 -14.02 4.96
C VAL A 319 19.05 -13.38 6.33
N SER A 320 18.30 -12.36 6.73
CA SER A 320 18.52 -11.59 7.97
C SER A 320 18.59 -12.44 9.25
N PRO A 321 17.78 -13.51 9.44
CA PRO A 321 17.93 -14.41 10.59
C PRO A 321 19.29 -15.12 10.66
N THR A 322 19.96 -15.30 9.53
CA THR A 322 21.27 -16.00 9.42
C THR A 322 22.47 -15.04 9.45
N LEU A 323 22.24 -13.72 9.47
CA LEU A 323 23.27 -12.67 9.50
C LEU A 323 23.66 -12.29 10.93
N LEU A 324 24.22 -13.23 11.67
CA LEU A 324 24.65 -13.05 13.06
C LEU A 324 26.13 -12.67 13.13
N TYR A 325 26.45 -11.62 13.89
CA TYR A 325 27.81 -11.09 14.08
C TYR A 325 28.21 -11.25 15.54
N LEU A 326 28.85 -12.37 15.87
CA LEU A 326 29.33 -12.66 17.23
C LEU A 326 30.78 -13.14 17.26
N THR A 327 31.61 -12.58 16.39
CA THR A 327 33.07 -12.62 16.58
C THR A 327 33.46 -11.59 17.64
N PRO A 328 34.38 -11.89 18.57
CA PRO A 328 34.89 -10.95 19.56
C PRO A 328 35.75 -9.89 18.88
N SER A 329 35.09 -8.96 18.20
CA SER A 329 35.68 -7.77 17.62
C SER A 329 35.34 -6.59 18.54
N PRO A 330 36.28 -5.70 18.87
CA PRO A 330 35.99 -4.52 19.68
C PRO A 330 35.01 -3.63 18.92
N GLY A 331 33.73 -3.64 19.32
CA GLY A 331 32.67 -2.85 18.69
C GLY A 331 31.30 -3.51 18.51
N ASN A 332 31.05 -4.73 19.01
CA ASN A 332 29.71 -5.32 18.93
C ASN A 332 28.73 -4.59 19.88
N PRO A 333 27.61 -4.02 19.39
CA PRO A 333 26.66 -3.28 20.21
C PRO A 333 25.74 -4.17 21.07
N PHE A 334 25.69 -5.48 20.82
CA PHE A 334 24.75 -6.39 21.49
C PHE A 334 25.45 -7.59 22.12
N SER A 335 25.03 -7.94 23.34
CA SER A 335 25.50 -9.09 24.12
C SER A 335 24.71 -10.38 23.87
N THR A 336 23.58 -10.32 23.14
CA THR A 336 22.64 -11.45 22.94
C THR A 336 22.25 -11.61 21.46
N TYR A 337 22.26 -12.85 20.94
CA TYR A 337 21.90 -13.20 19.55
C TYR A 337 20.51 -12.70 19.13
N ARG A 338 19.55 -12.68 20.06
CA ARG A 338 18.14 -12.32 19.83
C ARG A 338 17.91 -10.86 19.46
N SER A 339 18.86 -9.95 19.75
CA SER A 339 18.69 -8.50 19.55
C SER A 339 19.00 -8.02 18.12
N PHE A 340 19.71 -8.82 17.32
CA PHE A 340 20.09 -8.43 15.95
C PHE A 340 18.88 -8.38 15.01
N TYR A 341 18.04 -9.40 15.00
CA TYR A 341 16.88 -9.49 14.12
C TYR A 341 15.87 -8.33 14.33
N PRO A 342 15.45 -7.99 15.57
CA PRO A 342 14.64 -6.80 15.82
C PRO A 342 15.31 -5.49 15.39
N THR A 343 16.63 -5.37 15.56
CA THR A 343 17.38 -4.17 15.16
C THR A 343 17.43 -4.00 13.65
N TYR A 344 17.69 -5.08 12.91
CA TYR A 344 17.59 -5.10 11.45
C TYR A 344 16.19 -4.68 10.99
N GLY A 345 15.14 -5.25 11.60
CA GLY A 345 13.76 -4.84 11.34
C GLY A 345 13.51 -3.35 11.59
N PHE A 346 14.02 -2.79 12.69
CA PHE A 346 13.87 -1.36 12.99
C PHE A 346 14.57 -0.47 11.96
N ILE A 347 15.82 -0.78 11.61
CA ILE A 347 16.61 -0.01 10.64
C ILE A 347 15.96 -0.05 9.25
N TYR A 348 15.50 -1.23 8.84
CA TYR A 348 14.72 -1.42 7.63
C TYR A 348 13.47 -0.53 7.62
N GLN A 349 12.65 -0.59 8.68
CA GLN A 349 11.42 0.20 8.75
C GLN A 349 11.68 1.71 8.80
N LEU A 350 12.83 2.14 9.36
CA LEU A 350 13.24 3.54 9.32
C LEU A 350 13.54 3.99 7.88
N GLY A 351 14.23 3.17 7.09
CA GLY A 351 14.45 3.40 5.67
C GLY A 351 13.15 3.45 4.88
N VAL A 352 12.23 2.52 5.13
CA VAL A 352 10.89 2.51 4.51
C VAL A 352 10.12 3.78 4.86
N PHE A 353 10.10 4.19 6.13
CA PHE A 353 9.40 5.39 6.55
C PHE A 353 9.94 6.66 5.86
N ILE A 354 11.26 6.81 5.78
CA ILE A 354 11.91 7.96 5.14
C ILE A 354 11.59 7.98 3.64
N SER A 355 11.76 6.86 2.95
CA SER A 355 11.52 6.78 1.50
C SER A 355 10.05 7.03 1.15
N ARG A 356 9.10 6.42 1.86
CA ARG A 356 7.67 6.66 1.62
C ARG A 356 7.25 8.11 1.91
N SER A 357 7.86 8.74 2.91
CA SER A 357 7.62 10.14 3.28
C SER A 357 8.29 11.15 2.33
N SER A 358 9.29 10.72 1.55
CA SER A 358 10.03 11.58 0.61
C SER A 358 9.27 11.91 -0.67
N THR A 359 8.18 11.19 -0.94
CA THR A 359 7.37 11.28 -2.16
C THR A 359 6.95 12.70 -2.57
N PRO A 360 6.52 13.61 -1.67
CA PRO A 360 6.20 14.99 -2.05
C PRO A 360 7.41 15.82 -2.50
N PHE A 361 8.63 15.38 -2.15
CA PHE A 361 9.87 16.10 -2.40
C PHE A 361 10.67 15.52 -3.57
N TYR A 362 10.67 14.20 -3.71
CA TYR A 362 11.46 13.49 -4.71
C TYR A 362 10.63 12.37 -5.38
N ARG A 363 10.55 12.42 -6.71
CA ARG A 363 9.80 11.46 -7.56
C ARG A 363 10.75 10.67 -8.45
N ILE A 364 10.67 9.35 -8.37
CA ILE A 364 11.45 8.40 -9.18
C ILE A 364 10.54 7.82 -10.25
N HIS A 365 10.79 8.18 -11.50
CA HIS A 365 10.00 7.71 -12.63
C HIS A 365 10.51 6.37 -13.18
N ASN A 366 11.78 6.05 -12.95
CA ASN A 366 12.39 4.78 -13.36
C ASN A 366 12.32 3.75 -12.22
N LEU A 367 11.26 2.95 -12.21
CA LEU A 367 10.99 1.95 -11.17
C LEU A 367 11.89 0.71 -11.27
N TYR A 368 12.44 0.42 -12.45
CA TYR A 368 13.29 -0.76 -12.66
C TYR A 368 14.67 -0.61 -12.03
N LEU A 369 15.25 0.59 -12.05
CA LEU A 369 16.56 0.84 -11.44
C LEU A 369 16.61 0.45 -9.94
N PRO A 370 15.73 0.97 -9.06
CA PRO A 370 15.71 0.56 -7.66
C PRO A 370 15.36 -0.93 -7.50
N SER A 371 14.57 -1.51 -8.42
CA SER A 371 14.25 -2.94 -8.41
C SER A 371 15.46 -3.84 -8.65
N PHE A 372 16.28 -3.51 -9.65
CA PHE A 372 17.52 -4.25 -9.91
C PHE A 372 18.57 -4.03 -8.81
N LEU A 373 18.64 -2.83 -8.24
CA LEU A 373 19.49 -2.56 -7.08
C LEU A 373 19.07 -3.40 -5.87
N GLN A 374 17.76 -3.63 -5.67
CA GLN A 374 17.26 -4.48 -4.60
C GLN A 374 17.63 -5.95 -4.79
N ILE A 375 17.55 -6.46 -6.02
CA ILE A 375 17.99 -7.81 -6.35
C ILE A 375 19.51 -7.96 -6.14
N ALA A 376 20.29 -6.96 -6.57
CA ALA A 376 21.73 -6.94 -6.31
C ALA A 376 22.04 -6.96 -4.81
N ASN A 377 21.24 -6.25 -4.00
CA ASN A 377 21.36 -6.25 -2.55
C ASN A 377 21.08 -7.63 -1.94
N LEU A 378 20.05 -8.34 -2.43
CA LEU A 378 19.77 -9.71 -2.03
C LEU A 378 20.97 -10.63 -2.29
N PHE A 379 21.55 -10.58 -3.49
CA PHE A 379 22.74 -11.39 -3.81
C PHE A 379 23.94 -11.04 -2.93
N LEU A 380 24.15 -9.75 -2.65
CA LEU A 380 25.20 -9.29 -1.76
C LEU A 380 25.01 -9.86 -0.35
N LEU A 381 23.80 -9.79 0.22
CA LEU A 381 23.54 -10.29 1.57
C LEU A 381 23.59 -11.83 1.64
N ILE A 382 23.14 -12.54 0.60
CA ILE A 382 23.35 -14.00 0.50
C ILE A 382 24.85 -14.32 0.46
N SER A 383 25.63 -13.60 -0.35
CA SER A 383 27.09 -13.79 -0.42
C SER A 383 27.75 -13.58 0.95
N GLN A 384 27.24 -12.60 1.71
CA GLN A 384 27.71 -12.32 3.06
C GLN A 384 27.31 -13.42 4.04
N ALA A 385 26.09 -13.96 3.96
CA ALA A 385 25.67 -15.08 4.80
C ALA A 385 26.52 -16.34 4.56
N LEU A 386 26.88 -16.60 3.31
CA LEU A 386 27.77 -17.69 2.91
C LEU A 386 29.22 -17.41 3.33
N TRP A 387 29.89 -16.41 2.76
CA TRP A 387 31.34 -16.27 2.93
C TRP A 387 31.79 -15.40 4.11
N PHE A 388 30.87 -14.65 4.73
CA PHE A 388 31.15 -13.78 5.88
C PHE A 388 32.37 -12.86 5.69
N TRP A 389 32.44 -12.17 4.55
CA TRP A 389 33.59 -11.39 4.13
C TRP A 389 33.57 -9.94 4.67
N ILE A 390 32.39 -9.42 5.02
CA ILE A 390 32.22 -8.12 5.70
C ILE A 390 32.38 -8.35 7.21
N PRO A 391 33.42 -7.78 7.86
CA PRO A 391 33.68 -8.01 9.28
C PRO A 391 32.90 -7.09 10.23
N SER A 392 32.33 -5.99 9.73
CA SER A 392 31.63 -4.98 10.55
C SER A 392 30.12 -5.05 10.38
N VAL A 393 29.40 -5.19 11.50
CA VAL A 393 27.92 -5.17 11.53
C VAL A 393 27.33 -3.81 11.11
N TYR A 394 28.05 -2.71 11.35
CA TYR A 394 27.60 -1.37 10.99
C TYR A 394 27.46 -1.20 9.47
N ILE A 395 28.28 -1.91 8.68
CA ILE A 395 28.15 -1.91 7.22
C ILE A 395 26.84 -2.61 6.81
N ILE A 396 26.46 -3.69 7.50
CA ILE A 396 25.19 -4.37 7.29
C ILE A 396 24.01 -3.48 7.69
N PHE A 397 24.11 -2.72 8.77
CA PHE A 397 23.10 -1.73 9.14
C PHE A 397 22.88 -0.70 8.03
N ILE A 398 23.94 -0.20 7.41
CA ILE A 398 23.83 0.73 6.27
C ILE A 398 23.15 0.05 5.08
N ILE A 399 23.51 -1.21 4.80
CA ILE A 399 22.93 -1.98 3.68
C ILE A 399 21.43 -2.26 3.90
N ILE A 400 21.02 -2.59 5.12
CA ILE A 400 19.61 -2.81 5.49
C ILE A 400 18.83 -1.49 5.52
N PHE A 401 19.46 -0.40 5.93
CA PHE A 401 18.85 0.92 5.80
C PHE A 401 18.60 1.28 4.33
N TRP A 402 19.59 1.01 3.47
CA TRP A 402 19.49 1.18 2.02
C TRP A 402 18.40 0.30 1.39
N GLU A 403 18.31 -0.96 1.82
CA GLU A 403 17.23 -1.87 1.45
C GLU A 403 15.85 -1.25 1.71
N GLY A 404 15.62 -0.74 2.93
CA GLY A 404 14.36 -0.10 3.29
C GLY A 404 14.06 1.15 2.47
N LEU A 405 15.08 1.92 2.10
CA LEU A 405 14.92 3.09 1.23
C LEU A 405 14.44 2.70 -0.18
N LEU A 406 15.02 1.65 -0.76
CA LEU A 406 14.64 1.17 -2.10
C LEU A 406 13.20 0.63 -2.09
N GLY A 407 12.87 -0.22 -1.12
CA GLY A 407 11.55 -0.82 -0.96
C GLY A 407 10.42 0.21 -0.88
N GLY A 408 10.54 1.15 0.07
CA GLY A 408 9.53 2.19 0.24
C GLY A 408 9.47 3.19 -0.92
N ALA A 409 10.60 3.48 -1.57
CA ALA A 409 10.63 4.35 -2.74
C ALA A 409 9.89 3.74 -3.93
N VAL A 410 10.12 2.46 -4.26
CA VAL A 410 9.41 1.81 -5.37
C VAL A 410 7.92 1.72 -5.10
N TYR A 411 7.51 1.36 -3.88
CA TYR A 411 6.09 1.29 -3.51
C TYR A 411 5.35 2.60 -3.81
N VAL A 412 5.77 3.73 -3.21
CA VAL A 412 4.99 4.96 -3.36
C VAL A 412 5.14 5.56 -4.76
N ASN A 413 6.31 5.46 -5.40
CA ASN A 413 6.49 5.96 -6.76
C ASN A 413 5.69 5.14 -7.79
N THR A 414 5.44 3.86 -7.55
CA THR A 414 4.58 3.06 -8.44
C THR A 414 3.15 3.57 -8.44
N PHE A 415 2.54 3.75 -7.26
CA PHE A 415 1.16 4.28 -7.18
C PHE A 415 1.06 5.73 -7.64
N ALA A 416 2.12 6.50 -7.43
CA ALA A 416 2.22 7.87 -7.90
C ALA A 416 2.17 7.99 -9.42
N GLU A 417 2.99 7.19 -10.11
CA GLU A 417 3.00 7.13 -11.57
C GLU A 417 1.64 6.72 -12.13
N ILE A 418 0.95 5.78 -11.46
CA ILE A 418 -0.41 5.39 -11.84
C ILE A 418 -1.40 6.55 -11.68
N MET A 419 -1.30 7.34 -10.61
CA MET A 419 -2.16 8.52 -10.42
C MET A 419 -1.95 9.60 -11.47
N GLU A 420 -0.74 9.70 -12.05
CA GLU A 420 -0.39 10.72 -13.04
C GLU A 420 -0.67 10.27 -14.48
N LYS A 421 -0.36 9.00 -14.83
CA LYS A 421 -0.38 8.51 -16.21
C LYS A 421 -1.65 7.77 -16.62
N VAL A 422 -2.44 7.26 -15.67
CA VAL A 422 -3.69 6.56 -15.97
C VAL A 422 -4.87 7.54 -15.98
N ASP A 423 -5.85 7.31 -16.83
CA ASP A 423 -7.07 8.13 -16.91
C ASP A 423 -7.94 8.02 -15.65
N GLU A 424 -8.68 9.09 -15.33
CA GLU A 424 -9.49 9.19 -14.10
C GLU A 424 -10.46 8.02 -13.91
N ALA A 425 -11.11 7.56 -14.98
CA ALA A 425 -12.08 6.46 -14.94
C ALA A 425 -11.45 5.12 -14.52
N ASP A 426 -10.15 4.95 -14.79
CA ASP A 426 -9.44 3.68 -14.69
C ASP A 426 -8.46 3.63 -13.51
N ARG A 427 -8.22 4.77 -12.84
CA ARG A 427 -7.29 4.89 -11.70
C ARG A 427 -7.67 4.01 -10.53
N GLU A 428 -8.93 3.98 -10.10
CA GLU A 428 -9.36 3.21 -8.91
C GLU A 428 -9.04 1.72 -9.08
N PHE A 429 -9.39 1.15 -10.25
CA PHE A 429 -9.06 -0.24 -10.55
C PHE A 429 -7.57 -0.46 -10.70
N SER A 430 -6.84 0.43 -11.38
CA SER A 430 -5.41 0.27 -11.64
C SER A 430 -4.60 0.30 -10.34
N LEU A 431 -4.93 1.19 -9.41
CA LEU A 431 -4.34 1.23 -8.07
C LEU A 431 -4.61 -0.07 -7.29
N GLY A 432 -5.85 -0.59 -7.37
CA GLY A 432 -6.21 -1.86 -6.74
C GLY A 432 -5.53 -3.08 -7.38
N ALA A 433 -5.41 -3.12 -8.71
CA ALA A 433 -4.78 -4.22 -9.43
C ALA A 433 -3.26 -4.25 -9.17
N THR A 434 -2.60 -3.09 -9.14
CA THR A 434 -1.16 -3.02 -8.91
C THR A 434 -0.76 -3.45 -7.50
N SER A 435 -1.59 -3.20 -6.48
CA SER A 435 -1.30 -3.67 -5.11
C SER A 435 -1.32 -5.20 -4.97
N VAL A 436 -1.90 -5.95 -5.92
CA VAL A 436 -1.76 -7.42 -5.93
C VAL A 436 -0.29 -7.84 -6.00
N SER A 437 0.54 -7.04 -6.69
CA SER A 437 1.96 -7.33 -6.93
C SER A 437 2.79 -7.28 -5.64
N ASP A 438 2.45 -6.40 -4.70
CA ASP A 438 3.16 -6.35 -3.41
C ASP A 438 2.96 -7.67 -2.64
N SER A 439 1.70 -8.12 -2.52
CA SER A 439 1.33 -9.26 -1.70
C SER A 439 1.75 -10.55 -2.38
N GLY A 440 1.67 -10.60 -3.71
CA GLY A 440 2.23 -11.68 -4.51
C GLY A 440 3.74 -11.80 -4.30
N GLY A 441 4.46 -10.66 -4.23
CA GLY A 441 5.90 -10.65 -3.97
C GLY A 441 6.25 -11.18 -2.58
N ILE A 442 5.51 -10.76 -1.55
CA ILE A 442 5.67 -11.26 -0.17
C ILE A 442 5.37 -12.75 -0.09
N CYS A 443 4.32 -13.23 -0.76
CA CYS A 443 3.98 -14.65 -0.82
C CYS A 443 5.12 -15.48 -1.43
N VAL A 444 5.66 -15.07 -2.57
CA VAL A 444 6.79 -15.73 -3.23
C VAL A 444 8.04 -15.71 -2.33
N ALA A 445 8.34 -14.56 -1.72
CA ALA A 445 9.43 -14.42 -0.76
C ALA A 445 9.25 -15.31 0.47
N GLY A 446 8.03 -15.53 0.95
CA GLY A 446 7.73 -16.43 2.06
C GLY A 446 8.13 -17.88 1.74
N PHE A 447 7.84 -18.35 0.52
CA PHE A 447 8.28 -19.68 0.06
C PHE A 447 9.80 -19.76 -0.14
N LEU A 448 10.41 -18.75 -0.77
CA LEU A 448 11.85 -18.70 -0.95
C LEU A 448 12.59 -18.62 0.38
N GLY A 449 12.09 -17.84 1.32
CA GLY A 449 12.64 -17.66 2.67
C GLY A 449 12.67 -18.97 3.45
N MET A 450 11.62 -19.79 3.38
CA MET A 450 11.60 -21.11 4.02
C MET A 450 12.73 -22.01 3.52
N VAL A 451 13.03 -21.99 2.23
CA VAL A 451 14.11 -22.81 1.65
C VAL A 451 15.48 -22.20 1.96
N LEU A 452 15.61 -20.88 1.80
CA LEU A 452 16.88 -20.17 1.99
C LEU A 452 17.34 -20.14 3.44
N GLU A 453 16.44 -19.90 4.41
CA GLU A 453 16.79 -19.88 5.83
C GLU A 453 17.38 -21.23 6.27
N VAL A 454 16.69 -22.33 5.92
CA VAL A 454 17.13 -23.69 6.26
C VAL A 454 18.43 -24.04 5.54
N GLY A 455 18.53 -23.74 4.24
CA GLY A 455 19.72 -24.02 3.44
C GLY A 455 20.95 -23.24 3.89
N LEU A 456 20.81 -21.95 4.17
CA LEU A 456 21.89 -21.10 4.68
C LEU A 456 22.30 -21.53 6.08
N CYS A 457 21.36 -21.83 6.97
CA CYS A 457 21.66 -22.31 8.32
C CYS A 457 22.42 -23.64 8.29
N GLN A 458 21.98 -24.61 7.48
CA GLN A 458 22.68 -25.89 7.35
C GLN A 458 24.11 -25.70 6.83
N TRP A 459 24.29 -24.88 5.78
CA TRP A 459 25.60 -24.57 5.22
C TRP A 459 26.54 -23.91 6.25
N GLN A 460 26.01 -23.00 7.07
CA GLN A 460 26.78 -22.35 8.14
C GLN A 460 27.22 -23.36 9.21
N VAL A 461 26.33 -24.28 9.60
CA VAL A 461 26.62 -25.35 10.57
C VAL A 461 27.69 -26.29 10.05
N GLU A 462 27.64 -26.69 8.77
CA GLU A 462 28.64 -27.55 8.13
C GLU A 462 30.05 -26.92 8.14
N LYS A 463 30.13 -25.59 8.12
CA LYS A 463 31.40 -24.84 8.24
C LYS A 463 31.75 -24.41 9.66
N GLY A 464 31.08 -24.96 10.68
CA GLY A 464 31.39 -24.73 12.10
C GLY A 464 30.76 -23.47 12.71
N ARG A 465 29.82 -22.80 12.02
CA ARG A 465 29.05 -21.66 12.54
C ARG A 465 27.63 -22.09 12.91
N SER A 466 27.40 -22.52 14.15
CA SER A 466 26.10 -23.02 14.61
C SER A 466 25.14 -21.93 15.14
N TRP A 467 25.42 -20.65 14.90
CA TRP A 467 24.69 -19.51 15.47
C TRP A 467 23.19 -19.51 15.15
N CYS A 468 22.80 -20.02 13.98
CA CYS A 468 21.39 -20.11 13.57
C CYS A 468 20.57 -21.16 14.36
N ARG A 469 21.21 -22.10 15.07
CA ARG A 469 20.52 -23.10 15.91
C ARG A 469 20.39 -22.67 17.38
N THR A 470 21.21 -21.71 17.81
CA THR A 470 21.24 -21.21 19.19
C THR A 470 20.56 -19.84 19.38
N GLY A 471 20.24 -19.14 18.28
CA GLY A 471 19.72 -17.77 18.25
C GLY A 471 18.20 -17.62 18.23
#